data_AF-A0A7S0W958-F1
#
_entry.id   AF-A0A7S0W958-F1
#
_cell.length_a   1.000
_cell.length_b   1.000
_cell.length_c   1.000
_cell.angle_alpha   90.00
_cell.angle_beta   90.00
_cell.angle_gamma   90.00
#
_symmetry.space_group_name_H-M   'P 1'
#
loop_
_entity.id
_entity.type
_entity.pdbx_description
1 polymer ?
#
loop_
_entity_poly.entity_id
_entity_poly.type
_entity_poly.pdbx_seq_one_letter_code
_entity_poly.pdbx_strand_id
1 'polypeptide(L)'
;DHTSVRIMSAACRMFDVTEEGVTLVENIEISRQPMPDMEALYFITPTKESVRQLCSDFGREQQEPMYEAVHVYFTSHISDELLYTIKTTEGLVSRLRSLKELNLEFIALEQRAFTLELPKAFHHIYSPTAPIGTNRKQAMEEAIARKLLTFCVTLGQRPHVRFKRPMKEGYFDSAQEVAKLLEEGMDGVERMAMGVQLWDPPQAGQHCTVLVVDRCDDPLTPLMHDYGYQAMVYDVMDIRQDRYKYSYRNDKGEQVTKEVFLNELDSLWPRLRHLHIADAMSTVSDDFKRFMSESKATGLVKREVTDIKEMAAAIKGMP
;
A
#
# COMPACT_ATOMS: atom_id res chain seq x y z
N ASP A 1 -2.79 2.07 -12.52
CA ASP A 1 -4.05 1.29 -12.36
C ASP A 1 -4.42 1.30 -10.88
N HIS A 2 -5.54 0.70 -10.49
CA HIS A 2 -5.99 0.76 -9.09
C HIS A 2 -4.91 0.29 -8.09
N THR A 3 -4.23 -0.82 -8.37
CA THR A 3 -3.19 -1.37 -7.48
C THR A 3 -1.96 -0.47 -7.41
N SER A 4 -1.43 0.03 -8.53
CA SER A 4 -0.25 0.90 -8.51
C SER A 4 -0.52 2.24 -7.83
N VAL A 5 -1.73 2.79 -7.99
CA VAL A 5 -2.17 4.01 -7.29
C VAL A 5 -2.14 3.79 -5.78
N ARG A 6 -2.59 2.64 -5.28
CA ARG A 6 -2.53 2.33 -3.85
C ARG A 6 -1.10 2.21 -3.32
N ILE A 7 -0.19 1.58 -4.08
CA ILE A 7 1.23 1.48 -3.71
C ILE A 7 1.83 2.88 -3.60
N MET A 8 1.60 3.73 -4.61
CA MET A 8 2.13 5.09 -4.64
C MET A 8 1.54 5.97 -3.53
N SER A 9 0.22 5.91 -3.32
CA SER A 9 -0.48 6.74 -2.32
C SER A 9 -0.09 6.41 -0.88
N ALA A 10 0.44 5.21 -0.65
CA ALA A 10 0.94 4.79 0.66
C ALA A 10 2.33 5.37 0.99
N ALA A 11 3.11 5.74 -0.02
CA ALA A 11 4.48 6.23 0.13
C ALA A 11 4.63 7.74 -0.16
N CYS A 12 3.83 8.30 -1.05
CA CYS A 12 3.99 9.66 -1.56
C CYS A 12 2.68 10.45 -1.54
N ARG A 13 2.75 11.74 -1.25
CA ARG A 13 1.67 12.71 -1.49
C ARG A 13 1.73 13.20 -2.92
N MET A 14 0.61 13.73 -3.41
CA MET A 14 0.57 14.40 -4.71
C MET A 14 1.60 15.53 -4.80
N PHE A 15 1.80 16.25 -3.69
CA PHE A 15 2.82 17.31 -3.60
C PHE A 15 4.23 16.78 -3.90
N ASP A 16 4.63 15.69 -3.25
CA ASP A 16 5.96 15.08 -3.41
C ASP A 16 6.17 14.64 -4.88
N VAL A 17 5.12 14.12 -5.53
CA VAL A 17 5.15 13.74 -6.96
C VAL A 17 5.28 14.96 -7.88
N THR A 18 4.56 16.05 -7.58
CA THR A 18 4.61 17.28 -8.39
C THR A 18 5.93 18.05 -8.25
N GLU A 19 6.59 17.99 -7.09
CA GLU A 19 7.93 18.60 -6.91
C GLU A 19 8.99 17.93 -7.80
N GLU A 20 8.83 16.64 -8.11
CA GLU A 20 9.71 15.88 -9.01
C GLU A 20 9.35 16.06 -10.50
N GLY A 21 8.55 17.09 -10.84
CA GLY A 21 8.26 17.49 -12.22
C GLY A 21 7.11 16.74 -12.89
N VAL A 22 6.36 15.92 -12.16
CA VAL A 22 5.13 15.28 -12.67
C VAL A 22 3.99 16.29 -12.62
N THR A 23 3.46 16.70 -13.77
CA THR A 23 2.40 17.71 -13.85
C THR A 23 1.00 17.16 -13.62
N LEU A 24 0.77 15.90 -14.02
CA LEU A 24 -0.55 15.26 -14.00
C LEU A 24 -0.41 13.77 -13.68
N VAL A 25 -1.32 13.28 -12.83
CA VAL A 25 -1.46 11.85 -12.52
C VAL A 25 -2.84 11.41 -12.96
N GLU A 26 -2.91 10.40 -13.82
CA GLU A 26 -4.17 9.88 -14.37
C GLU A 26 -4.33 8.38 -14.08
N ASN A 27 -5.59 7.91 -13.95
CA ASN A 27 -5.87 6.49 -13.89
C ASN A 27 -6.01 5.93 -15.32
N ILE A 28 -5.23 4.90 -15.64
CA ILE A 28 -5.28 4.21 -16.94
C ILE A 28 -6.65 3.57 -17.23
N GLU A 29 -7.41 3.25 -16.18
CA GLU A 29 -8.72 2.59 -16.27
C GLU A 29 -9.86 3.53 -16.73
N ILE A 30 -9.64 4.84 -16.73
CA ILE A 30 -10.62 5.83 -17.20
C ILE A 30 -10.20 6.39 -18.57
N SER A 31 -11.18 6.92 -19.30
CA SER A 31 -10.94 7.63 -20.55
C SER A 31 -10.20 8.94 -20.25
N ARG A 32 -9.04 9.12 -20.88
CA ARG A 32 -8.13 10.27 -20.68
C ARG A 32 -8.08 11.13 -21.94
N GLN A 33 -7.61 12.37 -21.82
CA GLN A 33 -7.45 13.27 -22.97
C GLN A 33 -6.08 13.05 -23.63
N PRO A 34 -6.00 12.88 -24.95
CA PRO A 34 -4.72 12.77 -25.66
C PRO A 34 -3.86 14.01 -25.43
N MET A 35 -2.60 13.79 -25.07
CA MET A 35 -1.58 14.81 -24.85
C MET A 35 -0.32 14.45 -25.64
N PRO A 36 -0.36 14.58 -26.97
CA PRO A 36 0.71 14.10 -27.86
C PRO A 36 2.03 14.88 -27.72
N ASP A 37 2.02 16.04 -27.05
CA ASP A 37 3.20 16.88 -26.75
C ASP A 37 3.85 16.55 -25.39
N MET A 38 3.36 15.53 -24.68
CA MET A 38 3.86 15.14 -23.36
C MET A 38 4.40 13.71 -23.36
N GLU A 39 5.46 13.49 -22.60
CA GLU A 39 5.92 12.14 -22.26
C GLU A 39 5.13 11.58 -21.06
N ALA A 40 4.88 10.27 -21.06
CA ALA A 40 4.13 9.61 -19.99
C ALA A 40 4.96 8.54 -19.27
N LEU A 41 4.85 8.53 -17.94
CA LEU A 41 5.36 7.47 -17.08
C LEU A 41 4.20 6.59 -16.63
N TYR A 42 4.17 5.34 -17.09
CA TYR A 42 3.20 4.33 -16.70
C TYR A 42 3.76 3.52 -15.55
N PHE A 43 3.30 3.80 -14.33
CA PHE A 43 3.48 2.90 -13.19
C PHE A 43 2.23 2.01 -13.06
N ILE A 44 2.33 0.76 -13.49
CA ILE A 44 1.18 -0.16 -13.62
C ILE A 44 1.52 -1.59 -13.19
N THR A 45 0.53 -2.35 -12.75
CA THR A 45 0.67 -3.78 -12.50
C THR A 45 0.58 -4.56 -13.82
N PRO A 46 1.43 -5.58 -14.06
CA PRO A 46 1.44 -6.34 -15.31
C PRO A 46 0.25 -7.32 -15.40
N THR A 47 -0.97 -6.78 -15.43
CA THR A 47 -2.21 -7.52 -15.68
C THR A 47 -2.58 -7.48 -17.16
N LYS A 48 -3.42 -8.41 -17.61
CA LYS A 48 -3.93 -8.41 -19.00
C LYS A 48 -4.69 -7.13 -19.29
N GLU A 49 -5.44 -6.63 -18.32
CA GLU A 49 -6.24 -5.41 -18.41
C GLU A 49 -5.34 -4.16 -18.53
N SER A 50 -4.37 -3.99 -17.62
CA SER A 50 -3.46 -2.83 -17.63
C SER A 50 -2.61 -2.79 -18.89
N VAL A 51 -2.06 -3.94 -19.32
CA VAL A 51 -1.25 -4.03 -20.55
C VAL A 51 -2.10 -3.78 -21.79
N ARG A 52 -3.34 -4.28 -21.83
CA ARG A 52 -4.27 -4.00 -22.94
C ARG A 52 -4.58 -2.51 -23.05
N GLN A 53 -4.86 -1.84 -21.93
CA GLN A 53 -5.12 -0.39 -21.93
C GLN A 53 -3.88 0.38 -22.37
N LEU A 54 -2.70 0.01 -21.87
CA LEU A 54 -1.43 0.58 -22.34
C LEU A 54 -1.26 0.43 -23.86
N CYS A 55 -1.51 -0.75 -24.42
CA CYS A 55 -1.42 -0.95 -25.87
C CYS A 55 -2.50 -0.17 -26.64
N SER A 56 -3.70 -0.02 -26.05
CA SER A 56 -4.81 0.73 -26.64
C SER A 56 -4.49 2.22 -26.80
N ASP A 57 -3.71 2.80 -25.90
CA ASP A 57 -3.25 4.21 -25.95
C ASP A 57 -2.37 4.51 -27.17
N PHE A 58 -1.87 3.48 -27.86
CA PHE A 58 -0.99 3.61 -29.03
C PHE A 58 -1.43 2.69 -30.17
N GLY A 59 -2.69 2.25 -30.15
CA GLY A 59 -3.26 1.39 -31.18
C GLY A 59 -3.40 2.11 -32.52
N ARG A 60 -3.37 1.35 -33.62
CA ARG A 60 -3.53 1.89 -35.00
C ARG A 60 -4.87 2.59 -35.24
N GLU A 61 -5.86 2.33 -34.38
CA GLU A 61 -7.19 2.94 -34.44
C GLU A 61 -7.19 4.40 -33.99
N GLN A 62 -6.16 4.84 -33.25
CA GLN A 62 -6.04 6.23 -32.84
C GLN A 62 -5.43 7.08 -33.95
N GLN A 63 -6.11 8.18 -34.28
CA GLN A 63 -5.62 9.14 -35.29
C GLN A 63 -4.35 9.88 -34.81
N GLU A 64 -4.27 10.13 -33.50
CA GLU A 64 -3.11 10.68 -32.82
C GLU A 64 -2.76 9.81 -31.60
N PRO A 65 -1.48 9.61 -31.29
CA PRO A 65 -1.08 8.84 -30.11
C PRO A 65 -1.49 9.57 -28.82
N MET A 66 -1.72 8.80 -27.76
CA MET A 66 -2.05 9.37 -26.45
C MET A 66 -0.93 10.28 -25.90
N TYR A 67 0.33 9.91 -26.11
CA TYR A 67 1.52 10.61 -25.59
C TYR A 67 2.69 10.57 -26.60
N GLU A 68 3.64 11.50 -26.49
CA GLU A 68 4.81 11.58 -27.38
C GLU A 68 5.74 10.37 -27.22
N ALA A 69 6.11 10.09 -25.97
CA ALA A 69 7.03 9.02 -25.58
C ALA A 69 6.58 8.38 -24.26
N VAL A 70 7.03 7.15 -24.01
CA VAL A 70 6.50 6.33 -22.92
C VAL A 70 7.60 5.67 -22.10
N HIS A 71 7.49 5.79 -20.78
CA HIS A 71 8.30 5.07 -19.82
C HIS A 71 7.41 4.11 -19.03
N VAL A 72 7.61 2.80 -19.18
CA VAL A 72 6.81 1.78 -18.52
C VAL A 72 7.57 1.20 -17.34
N TYR A 73 6.96 1.26 -16.16
CA TYR A 73 7.44 0.71 -14.91
C TYR A 73 6.39 -0.25 -14.36
N PHE A 74 6.69 -1.55 -14.45
CA PHE A 74 5.81 -2.57 -13.89
C PHE A 74 6.03 -2.74 -12.39
N THR A 75 4.94 -2.91 -11.64
CA THR A 75 5.01 -3.24 -10.21
C THR A 75 5.70 -4.59 -9.97
N SER A 76 5.69 -5.50 -10.92
CA SER A 76 6.30 -6.83 -10.81
C SER A 76 6.77 -7.36 -12.15
N HIS A 77 7.32 -8.57 -12.14
CA HIS A 77 7.75 -9.25 -13.36
C HIS A 77 6.58 -9.45 -14.33
N ILE A 78 6.78 -9.03 -15.59
CA ILE A 78 5.83 -9.24 -16.70
C ILE A 78 6.01 -10.63 -17.34
N SER A 79 4.91 -11.31 -17.65
CA SER A 79 4.97 -12.59 -18.38
C SER A 79 5.33 -12.41 -19.86
N ASP A 80 5.95 -13.44 -20.45
CA ASP A 80 6.29 -13.45 -21.88
C ASP A 80 5.07 -13.22 -22.80
N GLU A 81 3.88 -13.71 -22.40
CA GLU A 81 2.61 -13.48 -23.12
C GLU A 81 2.28 -11.98 -23.21
N LEU A 82 2.39 -11.28 -22.10
CA LEU A 82 2.08 -9.84 -22.02
C LEU A 82 3.18 -9.02 -22.71
N LEU A 83 4.44 -9.42 -22.55
CA LEU A 83 5.56 -8.77 -23.23
C LEU A 83 5.44 -8.93 -24.75
N TYR A 84 5.00 -10.09 -25.24
CA TYR A 84 4.70 -10.31 -26.65
C TYR A 84 3.57 -9.38 -27.15
N THR A 85 2.53 -9.18 -26.35
CA THR A 85 1.43 -8.25 -26.67
C THR A 85 1.93 -6.81 -26.85
N ILE A 86 2.84 -6.36 -25.97
CA ILE A 86 3.51 -5.06 -26.11
C ILE A 86 4.33 -5.03 -27.40
N LYS A 87 5.14 -6.07 -27.65
CA LYS A 87 5.99 -6.19 -28.84
C LYS A 87 5.20 -6.10 -30.15
N THR A 88 3.98 -6.66 -30.19
CA THR A 88 3.12 -6.59 -31.38
C THR A 88 2.45 -5.23 -31.61
N THR A 89 2.51 -4.34 -30.62
CA THR A 89 1.90 -3.00 -30.70
C THR A 89 2.93 -2.00 -31.22
N GLU A 90 3.09 -1.91 -32.55
CA GLU A 90 4.13 -1.09 -33.21
C GLU A 90 4.14 0.37 -32.77
N GLY A 91 2.95 0.98 -32.60
CA GLY A 91 2.81 2.37 -32.14
C GLY A 91 3.44 2.58 -30.75
N LEU A 92 3.20 1.67 -29.81
CA LEU A 92 3.80 1.69 -28.48
C LEU A 92 5.31 1.45 -28.54
N VAL A 93 5.74 0.41 -29.27
CA VAL A 93 7.17 0.05 -29.37
C VAL A 93 8.00 1.19 -29.95
N SER A 94 7.48 1.93 -30.93
CA SER A 94 8.18 3.08 -31.53
C SER A 94 8.39 4.25 -30.56
N ARG A 95 7.59 4.33 -29.49
CA ARG A 95 7.58 5.41 -28.50
C ARG A 95 8.13 5.00 -27.14
N LEU A 96 8.35 3.71 -26.92
CA LEU A 96 8.85 3.14 -25.67
C LEU A 96 10.30 3.55 -25.44
N ARG A 97 10.56 4.32 -24.37
CA ARG A 97 11.88 4.81 -23.97
C ARG A 97 12.51 3.94 -22.88
N SER A 98 11.71 3.45 -21.95
CA SER A 98 12.17 2.53 -20.92
C SER A 98 11.09 1.53 -20.56
N LEU A 99 11.50 0.30 -20.29
CA LEU A 99 10.66 -0.75 -19.70
C LEU A 99 11.44 -1.34 -18.53
N LYS A 100 10.91 -1.17 -17.31
CA LYS A 100 11.56 -1.62 -16.07
C LYS A 100 10.55 -2.34 -15.18
N GLU A 101 11.06 -3.24 -14.36
CA GLU A 101 10.29 -3.96 -13.34
C GLU A 101 10.83 -3.54 -11.97
N LEU A 102 9.93 -3.13 -11.06
CA LEU A 102 10.33 -2.57 -9.76
C LEU A 102 10.28 -3.59 -8.62
N ASN A 103 9.64 -4.74 -8.81
CA ASN A 103 9.40 -5.74 -7.75
C ASN A 103 8.80 -5.10 -6.47
N LEU A 104 7.71 -4.37 -6.65
CA LEU A 104 6.92 -3.72 -5.61
C LEU A 104 5.49 -4.26 -5.64
N GLU A 105 5.20 -5.30 -4.87
CA GLU A 105 3.87 -5.94 -4.84
C GLU A 105 3.19 -5.96 -3.47
N PHE A 106 3.60 -5.03 -2.62
CA PHE A 106 3.06 -4.81 -1.29
C PHE A 106 2.75 -3.33 -1.10
N ILE A 107 1.89 -3.03 -0.13
CA ILE A 107 1.55 -1.67 0.29
C ILE A 107 2.13 -1.47 1.69
N ALA A 108 3.00 -0.50 1.85
CA ALA A 108 3.52 -0.06 3.15
C ALA A 108 2.43 0.74 3.88
N LEU A 109 1.71 0.09 4.80
CA LEU A 109 0.63 0.74 5.56
C LEU A 109 1.20 1.66 6.64
N GLU A 110 2.29 1.21 7.25
CA GLU A 110 2.99 1.90 8.34
C GLU A 110 4.50 1.67 8.21
N GLN A 111 5.28 2.39 9.02
CA GLN A 111 6.74 2.17 9.13
C GLN A 111 7.13 0.71 9.38
N ARG A 112 6.26 -0.07 10.04
CA ARG A 112 6.50 -1.47 10.43
C ARG A 112 5.35 -2.41 10.08
N ALA A 113 4.44 -2.00 9.19
CA ALA A 113 3.32 -2.82 8.76
C ALA A 113 3.12 -2.69 7.25
N PHE A 114 2.86 -3.81 6.58
CA PHE A 114 2.55 -3.84 5.17
C PHE A 114 1.42 -4.84 4.90
N THR A 115 0.78 -4.71 3.75
CA THR A 115 -0.21 -5.67 3.24
C THR A 115 0.12 -6.09 1.82
N LEU A 116 -0.17 -7.35 1.51
CA LEU A 116 -0.06 -7.91 0.16
C LEU A 116 -1.32 -7.66 -0.69
N GLU A 117 -2.35 -7.07 -0.09
CA GLU A 117 -3.65 -6.77 -0.70
C GLU A 117 -4.29 -7.98 -1.40
N LEU A 118 -4.43 -9.08 -0.65
CA LEU A 118 -5.05 -10.33 -1.14
C LEU A 118 -6.40 -10.57 -0.44
N PRO A 119 -7.48 -9.84 -0.78
CA PRO A 119 -8.75 -9.92 -0.05
C PRO A 119 -9.42 -11.31 -0.11
N LYS A 120 -9.10 -12.11 -1.14
CA LYS A 120 -9.61 -13.48 -1.30
C LYS A 120 -8.72 -14.53 -0.64
N ALA A 121 -7.58 -14.15 -0.04
CA ALA A 121 -6.63 -15.11 0.54
C ALA A 121 -7.28 -15.97 1.62
N PHE A 122 -8.00 -15.34 2.56
CA PHE A 122 -8.67 -16.06 3.64
C PHE A 122 -9.63 -17.14 3.10
N HIS A 123 -10.49 -16.77 2.14
CA HIS A 123 -11.41 -17.72 1.53
C HIS A 123 -10.68 -18.81 0.73
N HIS A 124 -9.66 -18.48 -0.06
CA HIS A 124 -8.95 -19.47 -0.87
C HIS A 124 -8.11 -20.46 -0.04
N ILE A 125 -7.61 -20.02 1.13
CA ILE A 125 -6.79 -20.84 2.01
C ILE A 125 -7.65 -21.74 2.91
N TYR A 126 -8.72 -21.20 3.51
CA TYR A 126 -9.47 -21.89 4.56
C TYR A 126 -10.82 -22.46 4.12
N SER A 127 -11.35 -22.08 2.96
CA SER A 127 -12.66 -22.57 2.52
C SER A 127 -12.60 -24.07 2.18
N PRO A 128 -13.50 -24.89 2.75
CA PRO A 128 -13.56 -26.32 2.43
C PRO A 128 -14.16 -26.58 1.04
N THR A 129 -14.78 -25.59 0.41
CA THR A 129 -15.48 -25.72 -0.88
C THR A 129 -14.61 -25.22 -2.03
N ALA A 130 -13.57 -25.98 -2.37
CA ALA A 130 -12.91 -25.81 -3.65
C ALA A 130 -13.68 -26.60 -4.72
N PRO A 131 -14.07 -25.98 -5.85
CA PRO A 131 -14.54 -26.74 -7.00
C PRO A 131 -13.52 -27.81 -7.38
N ILE A 132 -14.00 -29.02 -7.66
CA ILE A 132 -13.18 -30.17 -8.05
C ILE A 132 -12.28 -29.75 -9.22
N GLY A 133 -10.97 -29.99 -9.10
CA GLY A 133 -9.97 -29.67 -10.12
C GLY A 133 -9.39 -28.25 -10.06
N THR A 134 -9.70 -27.45 -9.04
CA THR A 134 -9.11 -26.11 -8.89
C THR A 134 -8.07 -26.06 -7.76
N ASN A 135 -6.80 -25.81 -8.11
CA ASN A 135 -5.70 -25.59 -7.16
C ASN A 135 -5.68 -24.14 -6.63
N ARG A 136 -6.84 -23.61 -6.20
CA ARG A 136 -6.97 -22.20 -5.76
C ARG A 136 -6.12 -21.88 -4.53
N LYS A 137 -6.02 -22.84 -3.60
CA LYS A 137 -5.16 -22.74 -2.41
C LYS A 137 -3.70 -22.59 -2.84
N GLN A 138 -3.19 -23.52 -3.63
CA GLN A 138 -1.83 -23.50 -4.15
C GLN A 138 -1.52 -22.20 -4.91
N ALA A 139 -2.40 -21.77 -5.82
CA ALA A 139 -2.22 -20.51 -6.55
C ALA A 139 -2.18 -19.28 -5.62
N MET A 140 -2.91 -19.32 -4.50
CA MET A 140 -2.86 -18.27 -3.49
C MET A 140 -1.57 -18.32 -2.67
N GLU A 141 -1.08 -19.50 -2.31
CA GLU A 141 0.20 -19.69 -1.60
C GLU A 141 1.38 -19.20 -2.46
N GLU A 142 1.38 -19.55 -3.76
CA GLU A 142 2.33 -19.04 -4.76
C GLU A 142 2.26 -17.52 -4.88
N ALA A 143 1.06 -16.93 -4.90
CA ALA A 143 0.89 -15.49 -4.94
C ALA A 143 1.41 -14.81 -3.67
N ILE A 144 1.17 -15.37 -2.48
CA ILE A 144 1.69 -14.84 -1.21
C ILE A 144 3.21 -14.89 -1.21
N ALA A 145 3.81 -16.04 -1.51
CA ALA A 145 5.26 -16.23 -1.50
C ALA A 145 5.95 -15.29 -2.48
N ARG A 146 5.44 -15.17 -3.72
CA ARG A 146 5.96 -14.24 -4.73
C ARG A 146 5.90 -12.78 -4.26
N LYS A 147 4.78 -12.35 -3.67
CA LYS A 147 4.67 -10.97 -3.17
C LYS A 147 5.57 -10.73 -1.94
N LEU A 148 5.72 -11.70 -1.04
CA LEU A 148 6.68 -11.63 0.07
C LEU A 148 8.12 -11.56 -0.42
N LEU A 149 8.45 -12.25 -1.51
CA LEU A 149 9.76 -12.17 -2.15
C LEU A 149 10.05 -10.74 -2.62
N THR A 150 9.07 -10.07 -3.25
CA THR A 150 9.23 -8.65 -3.66
C THR A 150 9.55 -7.73 -2.48
N PHE A 151 8.94 -7.98 -1.32
CA PHE A 151 9.23 -7.24 -0.09
C PHE A 151 10.66 -7.49 0.40
N CYS A 152 11.13 -8.74 0.43
CA CYS A 152 12.49 -9.09 0.83
C CYS A 152 13.54 -8.44 -0.09
N VAL A 153 13.30 -8.50 -1.41
CA VAL A 153 14.15 -7.85 -2.43
C VAL A 153 14.18 -6.33 -2.24
N THR A 154 13.04 -5.70 -2.00
CA THR A 154 12.95 -4.24 -1.78
C THR A 154 13.71 -3.80 -0.53
N LEU A 155 13.71 -4.61 0.53
CA LEU A 155 14.49 -4.36 1.73
C LEU A 155 16.00 -4.65 1.57
N GLY A 156 16.42 -5.31 0.49
CA GLY A 156 17.79 -5.79 0.32
C GLY A 156 18.17 -6.87 1.33
N GLN A 157 17.20 -7.59 1.92
CA GLN A 157 17.47 -8.57 2.98
C GLN A 157 17.18 -9.99 2.51
N ARG A 158 18.10 -10.91 2.76
CA ARG A 158 17.89 -12.37 2.60
C ARG A 158 17.57 -13.00 3.95
N PRO A 159 16.30 -13.09 4.36
CA PRO A 159 15.93 -13.64 5.65
C PRO A 159 16.11 -15.16 5.73
N HIS A 160 16.30 -15.67 6.94
CA HIS A 160 16.00 -17.06 7.25
C HIS A 160 14.48 -17.25 7.34
N VAL A 161 13.93 -18.21 6.60
CA VAL A 161 12.49 -18.48 6.68
C VAL A 161 12.21 -19.50 7.79
N ARG A 162 11.28 -19.14 8.66
CA ARG A 162 10.79 -19.97 9.77
C ARG A 162 9.28 -20.11 9.66
N PHE A 163 8.75 -21.26 10.05
CA PHE A 163 7.33 -21.53 10.13
C PHE A 163 7.05 -22.50 11.28
N LYS A 164 5.80 -22.57 11.73
CA LYS A 164 5.39 -23.48 12.79
C LYS A 164 5.47 -24.93 12.30
N ARG A 165 6.06 -25.82 13.09
CA ARG A 165 6.08 -27.24 12.77
C ARG A 165 4.64 -27.80 12.78
N PRO A 166 4.20 -28.54 11.74
CA PRO A 166 2.88 -29.14 11.71
C PRO A 166 2.66 -30.06 12.91
N MET A 167 1.46 -30.01 13.51
CA MET A 167 1.12 -30.85 14.67
C MET A 167 0.97 -32.34 14.32
N LYS A 168 0.64 -32.67 13.07
CA LYS A 168 0.48 -34.05 12.59
C LYS A 168 1.14 -34.20 11.22
N GLU A 169 1.87 -35.29 11.02
CA GLU A 169 2.40 -35.67 9.71
C GLU A 169 1.24 -35.88 8.72
N GLY A 170 1.36 -35.30 7.53
CA GLY A 170 0.33 -35.37 6.48
C GLY A 170 -0.74 -34.26 6.51
N TYR A 171 -0.71 -33.33 7.47
CA TYR A 171 -1.53 -32.11 7.41
C TYR A 171 -0.83 -31.03 6.60
N PHE A 172 -1.46 -30.56 5.52
CA PHE A 172 -0.92 -29.51 4.66
C PHE A 172 -1.17 -28.13 5.27
N ASP A 173 -0.15 -27.61 5.93
CA ASP A 173 -0.12 -26.25 6.48
C ASP A 173 0.29 -25.24 5.39
N SER A 174 -0.55 -24.24 5.15
CA SER A 174 -0.31 -23.21 4.13
C SER A 174 0.91 -22.35 4.51
N ALA A 175 1.19 -22.17 5.80
CA ALA A 175 2.37 -21.45 6.25
C ALA A 175 3.68 -22.16 5.86
N GLN A 176 3.70 -23.49 5.94
CA GLN A 176 4.84 -24.29 5.51
C GLN A 176 5.06 -24.19 4.00
N GLU A 177 3.99 -24.28 3.21
CA GLU A 177 4.11 -24.23 1.74
C GLU A 177 4.57 -22.84 1.28
N VAL A 178 3.98 -21.76 1.82
CA VAL A 178 4.42 -20.39 1.55
C VAL A 178 5.90 -20.19 1.94
N ALA A 179 6.32 -20.72 3.09
CA ALA A 179 7.71 -20.62 3.53
C ALA A 179 8.69 -21.32 2.56
N LYS A 180 8.31 -22.51 2.08
CA LYS A 180 9.10 -23.27 1.10
C LYS A 180 9.18 -22.53 -0.24
N LEU A 181 8.05 -22.06 -0.75
CA LEU A 181 7.98 -21.29 -2.01
C LEU A 181 8.77 -19.98 -1.91
N LEU A 182 8.82 -19.34 -0.72
CA LEU A 182 9.62 -18.14 -0.50
C LEU A 182 11.12 -18.42 -0.56
N GLU A 183 11.61 -19.50 0.08
CA GLU A 183 13.02 -19.92 -0.03
C GLU A 183 13.37 -20.27 -1.49
N GLU A 184 12.55 -21.07 -2.17
CA GLU A 184 12.74 -21.42 -3.59
C GLU A 184 12.77 -20.17 -4.49
N GLY A 185 11.90 -19.19 -4.17
CA GLY A 185 11.84 -17.89 -4.83
C GLY A 185 13.13 -17.10 -4.64
N MET A 186 13.62 -16.96 -3.40
CA MET A 186 14.88 -16.27 -3.09
C MET A 186 16.07 -16.90 -3.82
N ASP A 187 16.20 -18.24 -3.78
CA ASP A 187 17.23 -18.97 -4.53
C ASP A 187 17.10 -18.73 -6.05
N GLY A 188 15.87 -18.59 -6.56
CA GLY A 188 15.58 -18.25 -7.95
C GLY A 188 16.13 -16.90 -8.36
N VAL A 189 15.86 -15.84 -7.58
CA VAL A 189 16.32 -14.48 -7.90
C VAL A 189 17.85 -14.38 -7.79
N GLU A 190 18.46 -15.08 -6.82
CA GLU A 190 19.92 -15.16 -6.70
C GLU A 190 20.58 -15.76 -7.95
N ARG A 191 20.00 -16.84 -8.50
CA ARG A 191 20.48 -17.44 -9.76
C ARG A 191 20.32 -16.47 -10.93
N MET A 192 19.20 -15.75 -11.01
CA MET A 192 18.94 -14.79 -12.08
C MET A 192 19.79 -13.53 -11.99
N ALA A 193 20.21 -13.12 -10.79
CA ALA A 193 21.01 -11.92 -10.59
C ALA A 193 22.43 -12.01 -11.19
N MET A 194 22.90 -13.19 -11.61
CA MET A 194 24.19 -13.40 -12.29
C MET A 194 25.38 -12.70 -11.61
N GLY A 195 25.41 -12.70 -10.27
CA GLY A 195 26.49 -12.09 -9.48
C GLY A 195 26.29 -10.60 -9.18
N VAL A 196 25.18 -9.99 -9.60
CA VAL A 196 24.74 -8.69 -9.06
C VAL A 196 24.40 -8.86 -7.59
N GLN A 197 24.91 -7.97 -6.75
CA GLN A 197 24.61 -7.97 -5.33
C GLN A 197 23.14 -7.57 -5.12
N LEU A 198 22.30 -8.57 -4.82
CA LEU A 198 20.87 -8.39 -4.54
C LEU A 198 20.60 -8.08 -3.06
N TRP A 199 21.43 -8.64 -2.18
CA TRP A 199 21.26 -8.55 -0.73
C TRP A 199 22.37 -7.72 -0.10
N ASP A 200 22.00 -6.92 0.88
CA ASP A 200 22.94 -6.22 1.74
C ASP A 200 23.76 -7.23 2.54
N PRO A 201 25.05 -6.97 2.74
CA PRO A 201 25.89 -7.86 3.54
C PRO A 201 25.37 -7.82 4.99
N PRO A 202 25.19 -9.00 5.63
CA PRO A 202 24.69 -9.03 7.00
C PRO A 202 25.64 -8.28 7.93
N GLN A 203 25.09 -7.43 8.79
CA GLN A 203 25.87 -6.84 9.87
C GLN A 203 26.31 -7.94 10.84
N ALA A 204 27.50 -7.80 11.43
CA ALA A 204 28.06 -8.80 12.33
C ALA A 204 27.08 -9.13 13.48
N GLY A 205 26.63 -10.39 13.55
CA GLY A 205 25.71 -10.88 14.58
C GLY A 205 24.23 -10.57 14.35
N GLN A 206 23.86 -9.94 13.24
CA GLN A 206 22.45 -9.71 12.87
C GLN A 206 22.01 -10.68 11.79
N HIS A 207 20.89 -11.36 12.04
CA HIS A 207 20.25 -12.25 11.08
C HIS A 207 18.81 -11.80 10.86
N CYS A 208 18.47 -11.46 9.61
CA CYS A 208 17.08 -11.22 9.23
C CYS A 208 16.33 -12.55 9.26
N THR A 209 15.12 -12.56 9.82
CA THR A 209 14.25 -13.75 9.89
C THR A 209 12.84 -13.38 9.50
N VAL A 210 12.24 -14.18 8.63
CA VAL A 210 10.81 -14.12 8.31
C VAL A 210 10.12 -15.29 8.99
N LEU A 211 9.16 -15.00 9.85
CA LEU A 211 8.31 -16.00 10.48
C LEU A 211 6.96 -16.03 9.76
N VAL A 212 6.66 -17.12 9.07
CA VAL A 212 5.36 -17.37 8.44
C VAL A 212 4.46 -18.07 9.45
N VAL A 213 3.32 -17.44 9.75
CA VAL A 213 2.34 -17.91 10.73
C VAL A 213 0.97 -18.09 10.07
N ASP A 214 0.19 -19.04 10.56
CA ASP A 214 -1.19 -19.25 10.14
C ASP A 214 -2.15 -18.54 11.12
N ARG A 215 -3.26 -17.97 10.63
CA ARG A 215 -4.25 -17.31 11.49
C ARG A 215 -4.86 -18.26 12.52
N CYS A 216 -4.93 -19.57 12.22
CA CYS A 216 -5.42 -20.60 13.13
C CYS A 216 -4.56 -20.75 14.41
N ASP A 217 -3.33 -20.24 14.43
CA ASP A 217 -2.48 -20.26 15.63
C ASP A 217 -2.98 -19.33 16.72
N ASP A 218 -3.72 -18.29 16.35
CA ASP A 218 -4.37 -17.35 17.27
C ASP A 218 -5.70 -16.88 16.66
N PRO A 219 -6.80 -17.61 16.83
CA PRO A 219 -8.09 -17.21 16.26
C PRO A 219 -8.79 -16.11 17.07
N LEU A 220 -8.34 -15.81 18.29
CA LEU A 220 -9.07 -14.95 19.22
C LEU A 220 -8.74 -13.46 19.04
N THR A 221 -7.46 -13.11 18.87
CA THR A 221 -7.03 -11.69 18.77
C THR A 221 -7.85 -10.86 17.78
N PRO A 222 -8.17 -11.32 16.54
CA PRO A 222 -8.96 -10.52 15.60
C PRO A 222 -10.42 -10.28 16.01
N LEU A 223 -10.92 -11.01 17.01
CA LEU A 223 -12.31 -10.93 17.48
C LEU A 223 -12.45 -10.10 18.77
N MET A 224 -11.33 -9.75 19.41
CA MET A 224 -11.32 -9.02 20.66
C MET A 224 -11.45 -7.51 20.40
N HIS A 225 -12.30 -6.84 21.18
CA HIS A 225 -12.28 -5.38 21.27
C HIS A 225 -10.99 -4.92 21.96
N ASP A 226 -10.21 -4.09 21.27
CA ASP A 226 -8.96 -3.54 21.75
C ASP A 226 -9.14 -2.05 22.13
N TYR A 227 -8.39 -1.59 23.12
CA TYR A 227 -8.43 -0.22 23.64
C TYR A 227 -7.24 0.63 23.17
N GLY A 228 -6.33 0.06 22.38
CA GLY A 228 -5.36 0.83 21.60
C GLY A 228 -6.08 1.75 20.62
N TYR A 229 -5.68 3.02 20.54
CA TYR A 229 -6.44 4.06 19.84
C TYR A 229 -6.77 3.69 18.39
N GLN A 230 -5.78 3.24 17.62
CA GLN A 230 -6.02 2.79 16.24
C GLN A 230 -6.91 1.57 16.15
N ALA A 231 -6.66 0.54 16.96
CA ALA A 231 -7.44 -0.68 16.92
C ALA A 231 -8.91 -0.38 17.23
N MET A 232 -9.17 0.43 18.27
CA MET A 232 -10.51 0.88 18.62
C MET A 232 -11.17 1.72 17.52
N VAL A 233 -10.43 2.62 16.88
CA VAL A 233 -10.95 3.45 15.78
C VAL A 233 -11.38 2.58 14.59
N TYR A 234 -10.56 1.61 14.18
CA TYR A 234 -10.87 0.74 13.03
C TYR A 234 -11.98 -0.28 13.32
N ASP A 235 -12.20 -0.60 14.59
CA ASP A 235 -13.25 -1.51 15.05
C ASP A 235 -14.61 -0.81 15.17
N VAL A 236 -14.64 0.38 15.79
CA VAL A 236 -15.89 1.07 16.14
C VAL A 236 -16.35 2.07 15.07
N MET A 237 -15.42 2.68 14.33
CA MET A 237 -15.73 3.75 13.37
C MET A 237 -15.82 3.21 11.94
N ASP A 238 -16.60 3.87 11.08
CA ASP A 238 -16.69 3.51 9.66
C ASP A 238 -15.47 4.04 8.89
N ILE A 239 -14.32 3.38 9.07
CA ILE A 239 -13.08 3.65 8.34
C ILE A 239 -13.07 2.82 7.05
N ARG A 240 -12.88 3.48 5.91
CA ARG A 240 -12.82 2.83 4.60
C ARG A 240 -11.55 3.26 3.87
N GLN A 241 -10.64 2.32 3.62
CA GLN A 241 -9.35 2.61 2.98
C GLN A 241 -8.60 3.75 3.70
N ASP A 242 -8.52 3.63 5.04
CA ASP A 242 -7.86 4.59 5.93
C ASP A 242 -8.45 6.01 5.89
N ARG A 243 -9.64 6.18 5.28
CA ARG A 243 -10.38 7.43 5.25
C ARG A 243 -11.43 7.45 6.34
N TYR A 244 -11.39 8.51 7.14
CA TYR A 244 -12.41 8.83 8.11
C TYR A 244 -13.20 10.06 7.67
N LYS A 245 -14.54 9.97 7.73
CA LYS A 245 -15.43 11.08 7.42
C LYS A 245 -16.09 11.58 8.69
N TYR A 246 -15.96 12.87 8.96
CA TYR A 246 -16.66 13.52 10.07
C TYR A 246 -17.36 14.79 9.60
N SER A 247 -18.48 15.11 10.23
CA SER A 247 -19.27 16.29 9.92
C SER A 247 -19.30 17.25 11.10
N TYR A 248 -19.19 18.54 10.81
CA TYR A 248 -19.31 19.61 11.81
C TYR A 248 -20.03 20.82 11.21
N ARG A 249 -20.60 21.69 12.05
CA ARG A 249 -21.17 22.97 11.59
C ARG A 249 -20.09 24.04 11.54
N ASN A 250 -19.92 24.72 10.41
CA ASN A 250 -19.03 25.87 10.29
C ASN A 250 -19.64 27.12 10.96
N ASP A 251 -18.94 28.26 10.93
CA ASP A 251 -19.40 29.51 11.56
C ASP A 251 -20.63 30.13 10.88
N LYS A 252 -20.92 29.70 9.64
CA LYS A 252 -22.14 30.06 8.90
C LYS A 252 -23.32 29.15 9.24
N GLY A 253 -23.13 28.18 10.14
CA GLY A 253 -24.15 27.20 10.52
C GLY A 253 -24.36 26.08 9.51
N GLU A 254 -23.59 26.05 8.42
CA GLU A 254 -23.67 25.02 7.38
C GLU A 254 -22.98 23.73 7.86
N GLN A 255 -23.59 22.59 7.54
CA GLN A 255 -22.97 21.29 7.80
C GLN A 255 -21.89 21.04 6.75
N VAL A 256 -20.64 20.96 7.22
CA VAL A 256 -19.48 20.63 6.40
C VAL A 256 -19.03 19.22 6.75
N THR A 257 -18.92 18.36 5.75
CA THR A 257 -18.29 17.06 5.88
C THR A 257 -16.85 17.15 5.43
N LYS A 258 -15.92 16.72 6.29
CA LYS A 258 -14.51 16.58 5.96
C LYS A 258 -14.13 15.11 5.92
N GLU A 259 -13.28 14.79 4.96
CA GLU A 259 -12.63 13.50 4.83
C GLU A 259 -11.16 13.68 5.17
N VAL A 260 -10.65 12.81 6.05
CA VAL A 260 -9.25 12.82 6.49
C VAL A 260 -8.66 11.44 6.31
N PHE A 261 -7.35 11.39 6.08
CA PHE A 261 -6.59 10.15 5.93
C PHE A 261 -5.85 9.84 7.23
N LEU A 262 -6.02 8.62 7.74
CA LEU A 262 -5.36 8.10 8.93
C LEU A 262 -4.10 7.33 8.54
N ASN A 263 -3.01 8.04 8.23
CA ASN A 263 -1.78 7.45 7.71
C ASN A 263 -0.51 8.08 8.31
N GLU A 264 0.66 7.61 7.86
CA GLU A 264 1.99 8.08 8.31
C GLU A 264 2.30 9.55 7.98
N LEU A 265 1.49 10.18 7.12
CA LEU A 265 1.69 11.57 6.69
C LEU A 265 1.00 12.57 7.63
N ASP A 266 0.13 12.10 8.53
CA ASP A 266 -0.41 12.89 9.63
C ASP A 266 0.60 12.92 10.79
N SER A 267 0.97 14.11 11.27
CA SER A 267 1.96 14.26 12.35
C SER A 267 1.51 13.77 13.73
N LEU A 268 0.21 13.72 13.98
CA LEU A 268 -0.39 13.28 15.25
C LEU A 268 -0.66 11.77 15.23
N TRP A 269 -1.10 11.24 14.10
CA TRP A 269 -1.56 9.85 14.01
C TRP A 269 -0.50 8.83 14.47
N PRO A 270 0.74 8.79 13.96
CA PRO A 270 1.79 7.86 14.42
C PRO A 270 2.15 8.01 15.89
N ARG A 271 2.03 9.22 16.45
CA ARG A 271 2.29 9.48 17.88
C ARG A 271 1.20 8.93 18.79
N LEU A 272 -0.05 8.92 18.32
CA LEU A 272 -1.22 8.59 19.14
C LEU A 272 -1.72 7.15 18.92
N ARG A 273 -1.54 6.59 17.72
CA ARG A 273 -2.23 5.37 17.26
C ARG A 273 -2.02 4.13 18.13
N HIS A 274 -0.87 4.00 18.78
CA HIS A 274 -0.53 2.86 19.63
C HIS A 274 -0.69 3.14 21.13
N LEU A 275 -1.17 4.34 21.51
CA LEU A 275 -1.52 4.64 22.89
C LEU A 275 -2.85 3.99 23.25
N HIS A 276 -3.03 3.67 24.53
CA HIS A 276 -4.36 3.39 25.05
C HIS A 276 -5.26 4.62 24.85
N ILE A 277 -6.54 4.42 24.53
CA ILE A 277 -7.47 5.51 24.19
C ILE A 277 -7.51 6.65 25.24
N ALA A 278 -7.47 6.29 26.53
CA ALA A 278 -7.43 7.27 27.61
C ALA A 278 -6.18 8.18 27.56
N ASP A 279 -5.02 7.60 27.26
CA ASP A 279 -3.76 8.33 27.15
C ASP A 279 -3.72 9.18 25.87
N ALA A 280 -4.27 8.66 24.77
CA ALA A 280 -4.42 9.43 23.53
C ALA A 280 -5.31 10.67 23.75
N MET A 281 -6.44 10.53 24.47
CA MET A 281 -7.32 11.65 24.82
C MET A 281 -6.62 12.70 25.69
N SER A 282 -5.85 12.27 26.70
CA SER A 282 -5.08 13.19 27.54
C SER A 282 -4.02 13.92 26.71
N THR A 283 -3.28 13.18 25.88
CA THR A 283 -2.20 13.73 25.04
C THR A 283 -2.74 14.78 24.07
N VAL A 284 -3.86 14.51 23.38
CA VAL A 284 -4.51 15.48 22.49
C VAL A 284 -4.96 16.72 23.27
N SER A 285 -5.54 16.54 24.46
CA SER A 285 -5.99 17.65 25.30
C SER A 285 -4.82 18.54 25.75
N ASP A 286 -3.68 17.95 26.10
CA ASP A 286 -2.51 18.68 26.58
C ASP A 286 -1.74 19.34 25.43
N ASP A 287 -1.59 18.66 24.29
CA ASP A 287 -1.01 19.26 23.07
C ASP A 287 -1.84 20.45 22.60
N PHE A 288 -3.18 20.38 22.69
CA PHE A 288 -4.04 21.51 22.36
C PHE A 288 -3.89 22.68 23.34
N LYS A 289 -3.85 22.41 24.65
CA LYS A 289 -3.59 23.46 25.66
C LYS A 289 -2.25 24.16 25.40
N ARG A 290 -1.21 23.40 25.05
CA ARG A 290 0.10 23.96 24.67
C ARG A 290 0.02 24.80 23.40
N PHE A 291 -0.65 24.30 22.35
CA PHE A 291 -0.85 25.07 21.12
C PHE A 291 -1.58 26.41 21.38
N MET A 292 -2.60 26.39 22.24
CA MET A 292 -3.34 27.60 22.62
C MET A 292 -2.50 28.58 23.44
N SER A 293 -1.65 28.11 24.34
CA SER A 293 -0.77 29.00 25.12
C SER A 293 0.30 29.64 24.23
N GLU A 294 0.88 28.89 23.29
CA GLU A 294 1.82 29.39 22.28
C GLU A 294 1.14 30.39 21.31
N SER A 295 -0.09 30.10 20.89
CA SER A 295 -0.87 30.98 20.00
C SER A 295 -1.37 32.26 20.69
N LYS A 296 -1.59 32.22 22.02
CA LYS A 296 -1.82 33.42 22.84
C LYS A 296 -0.56 34.29 22.91
N ALA A 297 0.62 33.66 23.04
CA ALA A 297 1.88 34.38 23.09
C ALA A 297 2.21 35.12 21.78
N THR A 298 1.72 34.61 20.64
CA THR A 298 1.83 35.26 19.32
C THR A 298 0.69 36.23 19.00
N GLY A 299 -0.30 36.39 19.90
CA GLY A 299 -1.43 37.32 19.76
C GLY A 299 -2.57 36.84 18.87
N LEU A 300 -2.53 35.60 18.38
CA LEU A 300 -3.53 35.00 17.48
C LEU A 300 -4.81 34.59 18.21
N VAL A 301 -4.76 34.36 19.52
CA VAL A 301 -5.93 33.88 20.30
C VAL A 301 -6.04 34.61 21.63
N LYS A 302 -7.25 35.06 22.00
CA LYS A 302 -7.49 35.82 23.25
C LYS A 302 -8.27 35.04 24.33
N ARG A 303 -8.82 33.87 24.02
CA ARG A 303 -9.75 33.14 24.90
C ARG A 303 -9.12 31.91 25.53
N GLU A 304 -9.42 31.66 26.81
CA GLU A 304 -9.07 30.44 27.53
C GLU A 304 -10.08 29.33 27.22
N VAL A 305 -9.59 28.12 26.95
CA VAL A 305 -10.36 26.99 26.46
C VAL A 305 -10.07 25.80 27.36
N THR A 306 -11.10 25.20 27.96
CA THR A 306 -10.93 24.20 29.03
C THR A 306 -11.47 22.81 28.69
N ASP A 307 -12.38 22.68 27.70
CA ASP A 307 -12.98 21.41 27.30
C ASP A 307 -12.91 21.19 25.77
N ILE A 308 -12.83 19.93 25.33
CA ILE A 308 -12.65 19.47 23.94
C ILE A 308 -13.70 20.08 22.99
N LYS A 309 -14.94 20.27 23.45
CA LYS A 309 -15.99 20.93 22.66
C LYS A 309 -15.70 22.41 22.40
N GLU A 310 -15.11 23.09 23.38
CA GLU A 310 -14.67 24.48 23.23
C GLU A 310 -13.39 24.58 22.38
N MET A 311 -12.52 23.55 22.41
CA MET A 311 -11.34 23.44 21.56
C MET A 311 -11.72 23.44 20.07
N ALA A 312 -12.71 22.63 19.69
CA ALA A 312 -13.22 22.59 18.32
C ALA A 312 -13.87 23.91 17.87
N ALA A 313 -14.42 24.71 18.79
CA ALA A 313 -14.97 26.02 18.48
C ALA A 313 -13.88 27.10 18.34
N ALA A 314 -12.80 27.02 19.13
CA ALA A 314 -11.69 27.96 19.07
C ALA A 314 -10.91 27.87 17.75
N ILE A 315 -10.74 26.67 17.18
CA ILE A 315 -10.12 26.46 15.87
C ILE A 315 -10.91 27.15 14.76
N LYS A 316 -12.26 27.19 14.84
CA LYS A 316 -13.09 27.83 13.80
C LYS A 316 -12.88 29.34 13.72
N GLY A 317 -12.47 29.98 14.83
CA GLY A 317 -12.15 31.39 14.88
C GLY A 317 -10.74 31.76 14.40
N MET A 318 -9.91 30.77 14.02
CA MET A 318 -8.56 31.01 13.49
C MET A 318 -8.59 31.02 11.93
N PRO A 319 -7.76 31.85 11.27
CA PRO A 319 -7.76 32.00 9.81
C PRO A 319 -7.46 30.72 9.04
#